data_AF-A0A401IFC0-F1
#
_entry.id   AF-A0A401IFC0-F1
#
_cell.length_a   1.000
_cell.length_b   1.000
_cell.length_c   1.000
_cell.angle_alpha   90.00
_cell.angle_beta   90.00
_cell.angle_gamma   90.00
#
_symmetry.space_group_name_H-M   'P 1'
#
loop_
_entity.id
_entity.type
_entity.pdbx_description
1 polymer ?
#
loop_
_entity_poly.entity_id
_entity_poly.type
_entity_poly.pdbx_seq_one_letter_code
_entity_poly.pdbx_strand_id
1 'polypeptide(L)'
;MAKLTQLICLANSWKKGERCLAGVDVTTHQWIRPICKDYPEDGRVPATIRLINEQEPALLDIIEIPLENEGNDFGFEAENYWIGEGKWRKVGQAKVSDIVCCCGYYWNILHNNNKYVTVPFLQHLPKAERRTLQLVYTRDFQVIGIPRSTGITNWKGSVITVNGQILENVSITDPKLTERLDQGENIQGACLVTISLSMPRIPPGWEGGDPCWKLIAGVIELTENDQILAEMQRLQWTIDQGREYLINKYNKRSRSQLTSTELTEFLTYLQSL
;
A
#
# COMPACT_ATOMS: atom_id res chain seq x y z
N MET A 1 15.45 -23.57 -4.71
CA MET A 1 14.13 -24.21 -4.51
C MET A 1 13.17 -23.14 -4.05
N ALA A 2 11.95 -23.12 -4.59
CA ALA A 2 10.93 -22.16 -4.17
C ALA A 2 10.50 -22.45 -2.72
N LYS A 3 10.32 -21.40 -1.93
CA LYS A 3 9.75 -21.43 -0.58
C LYS A 3 8.30 -20.96 -0.66
N LEU A 4 7.39 -21.62 0.06
CA LEU A 4 6.05 -21.09 0.25
C LEU A 4 6.14 -19.90 1.21
N THR A 5 5.73 -18.74 0.71
CA THR A 5 5.74 -17.48 1.43
C THR A 5 4.32 -16.97 1.59
N GLN A 6 3.96 -16.55 2.80
CA GLN A 6 2.65 -15.98 3.09
C GLN A 6 2.76 -14.45 3.12
N LEU A 7 1.99 -13.81 2.26
CA LEU A 7 2.00 -12.39 2.00
C LEU A 7 0.64 -11.80 2.36
N ILE A 8 0.62 -10.70 3.12
CA ILE A 8 -0.57 -9.87 3.24
C ILE A 8 -0.62 -8.95 2.00
N CYS A 9 -1.60 -9.15 1.13
CA CYS A 9 -1.75 -8.37 -0.10
C CYS A 9 -2.08 -6.90 0.23
N LEU A 10 -1.21 -5.97 -0.18
CA LEU A 10 -1.38 -4.53 0.02
C LEU A 10 -1.47 -3.74 -1.29
N ALA A 11 -1.24 -4.39 -2.42
CA ALA A 11 -1.48 -3.87 -3.75
C ALA A 11 -1.82 -5.01 -4.71
N ASN A 12 -2.83 -4.79 -5.54
CA ASN A 12 -3.12 -5.59 -6.73
C ASN A 12 -3.52 -4.63 -7.87
N SER A 13 -2.54 -3.92 -8.43
CA SER A 13 -2.76 -2.78 -9.33
C SER A 13 -2.51 -3.12 -10.80
N TRP A 14 -2.99 -2.29 -11.73
CA TRP A 14 -2.74 -2.45 -13.17
C TRP A 14 -1.26 -2.25 -13.55
N LYS A 15 -0.71 -3.20 -14.34
CA LYS A 15 0.61 -3.09 -14.97
C LYS A 15 0.57 -3.66 -16.40
N LYS A 16 0.61 -2.78 -17.41
CA LYS A 16 0.63 -3.12 -18.84
C LYS A 16 -0.41 -4.19 -19.25
N GLY A 17 -1.67 -4.00 -18.83
CA GLY A 17 -2.79 -4.91 -19.12
C GLY A 17 -2.92 -6.10 -18.17
N GLU A 18 -1.91 -6.36 -17.32
CA GLU A 18 -1.92 -7.39 -16.28
C GLU A 18 -1.83 -6.74 -14.88
N ARG A 19 -1.32 -7.46 -13.87
CA ARG A 19 -1.21 -6.96 -12.50
C ARG A 19 0.22 -6.74 -12.01
N CYS A 20 0.36 -5.80 -11.10
CA CYS A 20 1.45 -5.73 -10.13
C CYS A 20 0.87 -6.09 -8.77
N LEU A 21 1.33 -7.19 -8.17
CA LEU A 21 0.95 -7.54 -6.80
C LEU A 21 2.11 -7.22 -5.86
N ALA A 22 1.79 -6.69 -4.68
CA ALA A 22 2.76 -6.51 -3.64
C ALA A 22 2.12 -6.56 -2.25
N GLY A 23 2.94 -6.83 -1.25
CA GLY A 23 2.48 -6.95 0.12
C GLY A 23 3.63 -7.10 1.08
N VAL A 24 3.32 -7.44 2.32
CA VAL A 24 4.32 -7.72 3.36
C VAL A 24 4.27 -9.18 3.77
N ASP A 25 5.43 -9.78 3.97
CA ASP A 25 5.54 -11.13 4.53
C ASP A 25 4.99 -11.15 5.96
N VAL A 26 4.16 -12.15 6.27
CA VAL A 26 3.45 -12.25 7.57
C VAL A 26 4.38 -12.40 8.78
N THR A 27 5.61 -12.87 8.58
CA THR A 27 6.57 -13.15 9.66
C THR A 27 7.56 -12.02 9.84
N THR A 28 8.08 -11.50 8.73
CA THR A 28 9.19 -10.53 8.72
C THR A 28 8.71 -9.09 8.53
N HIS A 29 7.46 -8.89 8.09
CA HIS A 29 6.90 -7.60 7.69
C HIS A 29 7.69 -6.88 6.57
N GLN A 30 8.56 -7.60 5.86
CA GLN A 30 9.30 -7.06 4.72
C GLN A 30 8.42 -7.04 3.48
N TRP A 31 8.60 -5.99 2.66
CA TRP A 31 7.93 -5.90 1.37
C TRP A 31 8.39 -7.00 0.43
N ILE A 32 7.42 -7.57 -0.28
CA ILE A 32 7.63 -8.55 -1.34
C ILE A 32 6.73 -8.16 -2.52
N ARG A 33 7.32 -8.15 -3.71
CA ARG A 33 6.65 -8.01 -5.00
C ARG A 33 6.91 -9.27 -5.83
N PRO A 34 5.94 -10.20 -5.92
CA PRO A 34 6.04 -11.34 -6.81
C PRO A 34 6.09 -10.89 -8.27
N ILE A 35 7.08 -11.38 -9.02
CA ILE A 35 7.24 -11.09 -10.45
C ILE A 35 7.29 -12.35 -11.31
N CYS A 36 6.73 -12.27 -12.51
CA CYS A 36 6.67 -13.38 -13.45
C CYS A 36 7.89 -13.44 -14.37
N LYS A 37 8.47 -14.64 -14.52
CA LYS A 37 9.62 -14.91 -15.40
C LYS A 37 9.32 -14.69 -16.88
N ASP A 38 8.06 -14.86 -17.29
CA ASP A 38 7.62 -14.66 -18.68
C ASP A 38 7.59 -13.18 -19.09
N TYR A 39 7.72 -12.27 -18.13
CA TYR A 39 7.76 -10.82 -18.36
C TYR A 39 9.03 -10.21 -17.75
N PRO A 40 10.23 -10.56 -18.25
CA PRO A 40 11.51 -10.19 -17.63
C PRO A 40 11.83 -8.69 -17.68
N GLU A 41 11.05 -7.90 -18.43
CA GLU A 41 11.20 -6.45 -18.62
C GLU A 41 10.38 -5.60 -17.63
N ASP A 42 9.37 -6.18 -17.00
CA ASP A 42 8.48 -5.45 -16.11
C ASP A 42 7.84 -6.29 -15.00
N GLY A 43 8.04 -7.60 -14.99
CA GLY A 43 7.60 -8.48 -13.92
C GLY A 43 6.09 -8.57 -13.71
N ARG A 44 5.26 -8.08 -14.65
CA ARG A 44 3.79 -8.15 -14.51
C ARG A 44 3.35 -9.61 -14.30
N VAL A 45 2.30 -9.80 -13.51
CA VAL A 45 1.79 -11.14 -13.16
C VAL A 45 0.52 -11.43 -13.97
N PRO A 46 0.55 -12.40 -14.90
CA PRO A 46 -0.59 -12.72 -15.76
C PRO A 46 -1.71 -13.44 -15.01
N ALA A 47 -2.92 -13.42 -15.58
CA ALA A 47 -4.12 -13.99 -14.96
C ALA A 47 -3.98 -15.50 -14.72
N THR A 48 -3.29 -16.18 -15.64
CA THR A 48 -2.99 -17.62 -15.57
C THR A 48 -2.18 -18.02 -14.33
N ILE A 49 -1.51 -17.06 -13.67
CA ILE A 49 -0.69 -17.29 -12.48
C ILE A 49 -1.37 -16.76 -11.21
N ARG A 50 -1.85 -15.52 -11.23
CA ARG A 50 -2.31 -14.84 -10.00
C ARG A 50 -3.71 -15.23 -9.52
N LEU A 51 -4.55 -15.74 -10.41
CA LEU A 51 -5.95 -16.00 -10.06
C LEU A 51 -6.06 -17.18 -9.09
N ILE A 52 -6.74 -16.97 -7.98
CA ILE A 52 -7.00 -17.98 -6.96
C ILE A 52 -8.47 -18.36 -7.08
N ASN A 53 -8.76 -19.58 -7.55
CA ASN A 53 -10.11 -20.03 -7.86
C ASN A 53 -10.87 -19.01 -8.73
N GLU A 54 -10.22 -18.55 -9.81
CA GLU A 54 -10.74 -17.57 -10.78
C GLU A 54 -10.98 -16.16 -10.23
N GLN A 55 -10.54 -15.87 -9.00
CA GLN A 55 -10.68 -14.56 -8.36
C GLN A 55 -9.33 -13.87 -8.23
N GLU A 56 -9.36 -12.54 -8.36
CA GLU A 56 -8.21 -11.68 -8.06
C GLU A 56 -7.97 -11.64 -6.54
N PRO A 57 -6.71 -11.74 -6.07
CA PRO A 57 -6.38 -11.47 -4.68
C PRO A 57 -6.87 -10.07 -4.24
N ALA A 58 -7.62 -10.00 -3.16
CA ALA A 58 -8.09 -8.73 -2.60
C ALA A 58 -7.05 -8.13 -1.64
N LEU A 59 -7.14 -6.83 -1.37
CA LEU A 59 -6.37 -6.21 -0.29
C LEU A 59 -6.70 -6.89 1.04
N LEU A 60 -5.69 -7.05 1.89
CA LEU A 60 -5.70 -7.79 3.15
C LEU A 60 -5.89 -9.31 3.04
N ASP A 61 -6.01 -9.89 1.85
CA ASP A 61 -5.91 -11.34 1.71
C ASP A 61 -4.51 -11.81 2.13
N ILE A 62 -4.46 -12.87 2.94
CA ILE A 62 -3.21 -13.59 3.19
C ILE A 62 -3.09 -14.63 2.09
N ILE A 63 -2.19 -14.37 1.15
CA ILE A 63 -1.93 -15.24 0.01
C ILE A 63 -0.61 -15.99 0.20
N GLU A 64 -0.65 -17.29 -0.03
CA GLU A 64 0.52 -18.15 -0.04
C GLU A 64 0.99 -18.37 -1.47
N ILE A 65 2.25 -18.02 -1.72
CA ILE A 65 2.86 -17.98 -3.05
C ILE A 65 4.18 -18.77 -3.01
N PRO A 66 4.45 -19.67 -3.97
CA PRO A 66 5.78 -20.21 -4.15
C PRO A 66 6.70 -19.11 -4.69
N LEU A 67 7.66 -18.66 -3.89
CA LEU A 67 8.67 -17.67 -4.29
C LEU A 67 10.06 -18.29 -4.30
N GLU A 68 10.85 -17.96 -5.31
CA GLU A 68 12.24 -18.38 -5.42
C GLU A 68 13.17 -17.34 -4.79
N ASN A 69 14.36 -17.15 -5.36
CA ASN A 69 15.30 -16.12 -4.99
C ASN A 69 14.84 -14.72 -5.41
N GLU A 70 15.64 -13.72 -5.05
CA GLU A 70 15.47 -12.34 -5.50
C GLU A 70 15.28 -12.29 -7.02
N GLY A 71 14.23 -11.57 -7.40
CA GLY A 71 13.82 -11.32 -8.77
C GLY A 71 14.76 -10.35 -9.49
N ASN A 72 14.50 -10.12 -10.78
CA ASN A 72 15.04 -8.95 -11.46
C ASN A 72 14.56 -7.69 -10.73
N ASP A 73 15.49 -6.89 -10.20
CA ASP A 73 15.18 -5.63 -9.52
C ASP A 73 15.06 -4.45 -10.50
N PHE A 74 15.30 -4.68 -11.79
CA PHE A 74 15.33 -3.65 -12.84
C PHE A 74 16.28 -2.48 -12.52
N GLY A 75 17.23 -2.69 -11.61
CA GLY A 75 18.14 -1.69 -11.07
C GLY A 75 17.58 -0.83 -9.92
N PHE A 76 16.33 -1.01 -9.47
CA PHE A 76 15.73 -0.15 -8.44
C PHE A 76 14.70 -0.80 -7.48
N GLU A 77 14.06 -1.90 -7.85
CA GLU A 77 13.00 -2.59 -7.09
C GLU A 77 13.57 -3.70 -6.18
N ALA A 78 13.99 -3.35 -4.97
CA ALA A 78 14.66 -4.27 -4.04
C ALA A 78 13.77 -5.41 -3.51
N GLU A 79 12.45 -5.23 -3.57
CA GLU A 79 11.44 -6.16 -3.05
C GLU A 79 11.02 -7.27 -4.02
N ASN A 80 11.62 -7.34 -5.22
CA ASN A 80 11.19 -8.28 -6.25
C ASN A 80 11.62 -9.72 -5.94
N TYR A 81 10.71 -10.67 -6.11
CA TYR A 81 10.98 -12.11 -6.01
C TYR A 81 10.38 -12.85 -7.20
N TRP A 82 11.13 -13.80 -7.76
CA TRP A 82 10.60 -14.64 -8.82
C TRP A 82 9.50 -15.55 -8.28
N ILE A 83 8.38 -15.60 -8.99
CA ILE A 83 7.35 -16.61 -8.76
C ILE A 83 7.91 -17.97 -9.20
N GLY A 84 7.87 -18.94 -8.28
CA GLY A 84 8.25 -20.32 -8.54
C GLY A 84 7.08 -21.17 -9.02
N GLU A 85 7.36 -22.44 -9.27
CA GLU A 85 6.33 -23.41 -9.67
C GLU A 85 5.34 -23.68 -8.52
N GLY A 86 4.06 -23.74 -8.86
CA GLY A 86 2.98 -24.07 -7.93
C GLY A 86 1.79 -23.13 -8.03
N LYS A 87 0.69 -23.50 -7.37
CA LYS A 87 -0.53 -22.70 -7.33
C LYS A 87 -0.53 -21.77 -6.12
N TRP A 88 -1.09 -20.59 -6.30
CA TRP A 88 -1.34 -19.65 -5.23
C TRP A 88 -2.55 -20.10 -4.41
N ARG A 89 -2.56 -19.78 -3.11
CA ARG A 89 -3.67 -20.11 -2.22
C ARG A 89 -4.00 -18.91 -1.34
N LYS A 90 -5.28 -18.60 -1.17
CA LYS A 90 -5.71 -17.71 -0.09
C LYS A 90 -5.81 -18.56 1.19
N VAL A 91 -4.99 -18.23 2.18
CA VAL A 91 -4.89 -18.99 3.45
C VAL A 91 -5.50 -18.24 4.62
N GLY A 92 -5.88 -16.98 4.43
CA GLY A 92 -6.56 -16.20 5.45
C GLY A 92 -6.88 -14.78 4.99
N GLN A 93 -7.25 -13.94 5.96
CA GLN A 93 -7.48 -12.51 5.78
C GLN A 93 -6.90 -11.78 6.98
N ALA A 94 -6.03 -10.82 6.71
CA ALA A 94 -5.41 -9.96 7.70
C ALA A 94 -6.38 -8.85 8.14
N LYS A 95 -6.08 -8.28 9.30
CA LYS A 95 -6.71 -7.07 9.82
C LYS A 95 -5.76 -5.89 9.69
N VAL A 96 -6.27 -4.68 9.83
CA VAL A 96 -5.44 -3.47 9.88
C VAL A 96 -4.42 -3.53 11.02
N SER A 97 -4.74 -4.17 12.15
CA SER A 97 -3.79 -4.40 13.23
C SER A 97 -2.52 -5.13 12.81
N ASP A 98 -2.58 -5.95 11.76
CA ASP A 98 -1.47 -6.80 11.33
C ASP A 98 -0.49 -6.04 10.42
N ILE A 99 -0.91 -4.89 9.88
CA ILE A 99 -0.17 -4.11 8.88
C ILE A 99 0.06 -2.65 9.27
N VAL A 100 -0.57 -2.17 10.34
CA VAL A 100 -0.37 -0.80 10.83
C VAL A 100 1.09 -0.52 11.19
N CYS A 101 1.80 -1.52 11.73
CA CYS A 101 3.23 -1.45 12.02
C CYS A 101 4.10 -1.23 10.77
N CYS A 102 3.59 -1.54 9.59
CA CYS A 102 4.28 -1.37 8.31
C CYS A 102 4.17 0.07 7.76
N CYS A 103 3.40 0.95 8.42
CA CYS A 103 3.32 2.36 8.04
C CYS A 103 4.67 3.04 8.26
N GLY A 104 5.31 3.47 7.17
CA GLY A 104 6.61 4.13 7.24
C GLY A 104 6.47 5.62 7.55
N TYR A 105 6.94 6.05 8.72
CA TYR A 105 7.03 7.46 9.11
C TYR A 105 8.36 8.07 8.64
N TYR A 106 8.47 8.27 7.33
CA TYR A 106 9.64 8.87 6.70
C TYR A 106 9.47 10.37 6.50
N TRP A 107 10.55 11.08 6.14
CA TRP A 107 10.50 12.51 5.82
C TRP A 107 9.82 12.78 4.49
N ASN A 108 9.96 11.88 3.52
CA ASN A 108 9.27 11.96 2.23
C ASN A 108 8.57 10.65 1.88
N ILE A 109 7.42 10.76 1.20
CA ILE A 109 6.76 9.61 0.55
C ILE A 109 7.65 9.18 -0.60
N LEU A 110 8.22 7.98 -0.53
CA LEU A 110 9.15 7.44 -1.53
C LEU A 110 10.24 8.46 -1.92
N HIS A 111 11.07 8.83 -0.93
CA HIS A 111 12.36 9.56 -1.08
C HIS A 111 12.34 11.06 -1.35
N ASN A 112 11.30 11.62 -1.97
CA ASN A 112 11.25 13.06 -2.28
C ASN A 112 9.81 13.59 -2.31
N ASN A 113 9.62 14.90 -2.53
CA ASN A 113 8.30 15.52 -2.64
C ASN A 113 7.75 15.56 -4.08
N ASN A 114 8.50 15.07 -5.07
CA ASN A 114 8.07 15.05 -6.47
C ASN A 114 7.02 13.94 -6.69
N LYS A 115 6.30 14.00 -7.80
CA LYS A 115 5.40 12.91 -8.24
C LYS A 115 6.15 11.70 -8.82
N TYR A 116 7.48 11.75 -8.82
CA TYR A 116 8.35 10.74 -9.40
C TYR A 116 9.67 10.65 -8.64
N VAL A 117 10.38 9.54 -8.83
CA VAL A 117 11.77 9.34 -8.41
C VAL A 117 12.51 8.83 -9.63
N THR A 118 13.74 9.28 -9.87
CA THR A 118 14.48 8.83 -11.05
C THR A 118 15.24 7.53 -10.77
N VAL A 119 15.39 6.67 -11.78
CA VAL A 119 16.18 5.44 -11.68
C VAL A 119 17.63 5.74 -11.27
N PRO A 120 18.33 6.75 -11.84
CA PRO A 120 19.65 7.13 -11.34
C PRO A 120 19.65 7.44 -9.85
N PHE A 121 18.70 8.22 -9.32
CA PHE A 121 18.64 8.51 -7.89
C PHE A 121 18.54 7.22 -7.05
N LEU A 122 17.65 6.29 -7.43
CA LEU A 122 17.47 5.03 -6.71
C LEU A 122 18.73 4.15 -6.76
N GLN A 123 19.44 4.14 -7.89
CA GLN A 123 20.67 3.37 -8.06
C GLN A 123 21.83 3.87 -7.18
N HIS A 124 21.85 5.16 -6.83
CA HIS A 124 22.84 5.71 -5.89
C HIS A 124 22.58 5.29 -4.44
N LEU A 125 21.38 4.81 -4.11
CA LEU A 125 21.07 4.29 -2.78
C LEU A 125 21.54 2.83 -2.64
N PRO A 126 21.98 2.43 -1.43
CA PRO A 126 22.12 1.01 -1.09
C PRO A 126 20.82 0.25 -1.38
N LYS A 127 20.90 -0.99 -1.88
CA LYS A 127 19.72 -1.77 -2.29
C LYS A 127 18.64 -1.83 -1.19
N ALA A 128 19.04 -2.06 0.05
CA ALA A 128 18.14 -2.13 1.20
C ALA A 128 17.39 -0.81 1.51
N GLU A 129 17.90 0.33 1.03
CA GLU A 129 17.29 1.64 1.22
C GLU A 129 16.39 2.04 0.05
N ARG A 130 16.37 1.27 -1.06
CA ARG A 130 15.55 1.55 -2.24
C ARG A 130 14.07 1.21 -2.00
N ARG A 131 13.36 2.14 -1.38
CA ARG A 131 11.91 2.04 -1.23
C ARG A 131 11.22 2.30 -2.56
N THR A 132 10.55 1.29 -3.12
CA THR A 132 9.65 1.45 -4.28
C THR A 132 8.19 1.16 -3.95
N LEU A 133 7.93 0.72 -2.71
CA LEU A 133 6.64 0.59 -2.07
C LEU A 133 6.67 1.27 -0.70
N GLN A 134 5.54 1.87 -0.32
CA GLN A 134 5.35 2.42 1.00
C GLN A 134 3.86 2.38 1.35
N LEU A 135 3.55 1.90 2.54
CA LEU A 135 2.23 2.06 3.14
C LEU A 135 2.24 3.39 3.91
N VAL A 136 1.28 4.26 3.61
CA VAL A 136 1.12 5.56 4.29
C VAL A 136 -0.25 5.66 4.93
N TYR A 137 -0.30 6.35 6.06
CA TYR A 137 -1.55 6.67 6.76
C TYR A 137 -1.93 8.12 6.47
N THR A 138 -3.19 8.34 6.07
CA THR A 138 -3.80 9.66 5.91
C THR A 138 -5.14 9.70 6.64
N ARG A 139 -5.49 10.86 7.22
CA ARG A 139 -6.80 11.12 7.84
C ARG A 139 -7.86 11.56 6.82
N ASP A 140 -7.41 12.07 5.68
CA ASP A 140 -8.28 12.60 4.63
C ASP A 140 -7.72 12.21 3.26
N PHE A 141 -8.23 11.08 2.74
CA PHE A 141 -7.94 10.66 1.37
C PHE A 141 -8.91 11.35 0.40
N GLN A 142 -8.35 12.01 -0.60
CA GLN A 142 -9.13 12.74 -1.60
C GLN A 142 -8.98 12.11 -2.97
N VAL A 143 -10.09 12.05 -3.71
CA VAL A 143 -10.15 11.51 -5.07
C VAL A 143 -10.75 12.52 -6.04
N ILE A 144 -10.20 12.59 -7.25
CA ILE A 144 -10.78 13.34 -8.37
C ILE A 144 -10.81 12.48 -9.63
N GLY A 145 -11.89 12.59 -10.40
CA GLY A 145 -12.03 11.94 -11.69
C GLY A 145 -11.62 12.90 -12.82
N ILE A 146 -10.72 12.47 -13.71
CA ILE A 146 -10.38 13.21 -14.92
C ILE A 146 -10.91 12.43 -16.13
N PRO A 147 -12.05 12.83 -16.73
CA PRO A 147 -12.59 12.17 -17.90
C PRO A 147 -11.58 12.18 -19.07
N ARG A 148 -11.43 11.05 -19.76
CA ARG A 148 -10.66 10.99 -21.00
C ARG A 148 -11.58 10.97 -22.21
N SER A 149 -11.05 11.37 -23.37
CA SER A 149 -11.72 11.26 -24.67
C SER A 149 -12.13 9.83 -25.04
N THR A 150 -11.50 8.83 -24.43
CA THR A 150 -11.84 7.41 -24.61
C THR A 150 -13.08 6.96 -23.82
N GLY A 151 -13.70 7.85 -23.04
CA GLY A 151 -14.81 7.52 -22.13
C GLY A 151 -14.39 6.88 -20.81
N ILE A 152 -13.08 6.64 -20.61
CA ILE A 152 -12.54 6.08 -19.37
C ILE A 152 -12.13 7.23 -18.45
N THR A 153 -12.56 7.20 -17.19
CA THR A 153 -12.13 8.16 -16.18
C THR A 153 -10.73 7.81 -15.67
N ASN A 154 -9.85 8.79 -15.67
CA ASN A 154 -8.54 8.68 -15.05
C ASN A 154 -8.62 9.18 -13.61
N TRP A 155 -8.83 8.27 -12.69
CA TRP A 155 -8.91 8.58 -11.27
C TRP A 155 -7.55 8.98 -10.71
N LYS A 156 -7.55 10.09 -9.97
CA LYS A 156 -6.40 10.61 -9.25
C LYS A 156 -6.71 10.62 -7.77
N GLY A 157 -5.71 10.34 -6.95
CA GLY A 157 -5.79 10.49 -5.50
C GLY A 157 -4.77 11.49 -4.98
N SER A 158 -5.11 12.09 -3.85
CA SER A 158 -4.24 12.97 -3.07
C SER A 158 -4.19 12.47 -1.62
N VAL A 159 -2.99 12.45 -1.07
CA VAL A 159 -2.75 12.08 0.34
C VAL A 159 -1.99 13.19 1.04
N ILE A 160 -2.46 13.53 2.24
CA ILE A 160 -1.69 14.29 3.23
C ILE A 160 -1.45 13.36 4.39
N THR A 161 -0.21 12.97 4.61
CA THR A 161 0.13 12.12 5.75
C THR A 161 0.00 12.90 7.04
N VAL A 162 -0.17 12.17 8.15
CA VAL A 162 -0.17 12.74 9.50
C VAL A 162 1.12 13.50 9.87
N ASN A 163 2.22 13.28 9.13
CA ASN A 163 3.48 14.00 9.29
C ASN A 163 3.61 15.21 8.33
N GLY A 164 2.54 15.60 7.65
CA GLY A 164 2.51 16.77 6.76
C GLY A 164 3.10 16.55 5.36
N GLN A 165 3.42 15.30 4.99
CA GLN A 165 3.88 14.98 3.64
C GLN A 165 2.71 15.02 2.68
N ILE A 166 2.89 15.69 1.54
CA ILE A 166 1.85 15.92 0.55
C ILE A 166 2.20 15.19 -0.75
N LEU A 167 1.25 14.42 -1.26
CA LEU A 167 1.33 13.84 -2.60
C LEU A 167 -0.02 14.01 -3.30
N GLU A 168 -0.07 14.89 -4.28
CA GLU A 168 -1.32 15.31 -4.91
C GLU A 168 -1.49 14.79 -6.33
N ASN A 169 -2.73 14.45 -6.67
CA ASN A 169 -3.18 14.17 -8.03
C ASN A 169 -2.33 13.10 -8.74
N VAL A 170 -1.94 12.05 -8.01
CA VAL A 170 -1.25 10.88 -8.57
C VAL A 170 -2.25 9.86 -9.08
N SER A 171 -1.88 9.08 -10.10
CA SER A 171 -2.81 8.11 -10.70
C SER A 171 -3.16 7.00 -9.72
N ILE A 172 -4.44 6.66 -9.65
CA ILE A 172 -4.93 5.45 -9.00
C ILE A 172 -4.85 4.31 -10.01
N THR A 173 -4.22 3.22 -9.59
CA THR A 173 -4.01 2.01 -10.41
C THR A 173 -4.61 0.76 -9.79
N ASP A 174 -5.23 0.89 -8.61
CA ASP A 174 -6.04 -0.15 -7.98
C ASP A 174 -7.34 -0.35 -8.78
N PRO A 175 -7.55 -1.52 -9.42
CA PRO A 175 -8.73 -1.80 -10.22
C PRO A 175 -10.03 -1.78 -9.41
N LYS A 176 -10.00 -2.28 -8.17
CA LYS A 176 -11.20 -2.44 -7.37
C LYS A 176 -11.67 -1.08 -6.87
N LEU A 177 -10.73 -0.23 -6.51
CA LEU A 177 -11.02 1.17 -6.21
C LEU A 177 -11.56 1.91 -7.44
N THR A 178 -10.92 1.78 -8.61
CA THR A 178 -11.43 2.46 -9.82
C THR A 178 -12.83 2.00 -10.21
N GLU A 179 -13.14 0.71 -10.08
CA GLU A 179 -14.48 0.17 -10.33
C GLU A 179 -15.52 0.80 -9.40
N ARG A 180 -15.23 0.90 -8.10
CA ARG A 180 -16.09 1.56 -7.11
C ARG A 180 -16.34 3.03 -7.44
N LEU A 181 -15.28 3.75 -7.80
CA LEU A 181 -15.37 5.16 -8.17
C LEU A 181 -16.16 5.37 -9.47
N ASP A 182 -16.00 4.49 -10.46
CA ASP A 182 -16.79 4.52 -11.70
C ASP A 182 -18.28 4.26 -11.44
N GLN A 183 -18.62 3.52 -10.39
CA GLN A 183 -19.99 3.30 -9.92
C GLN A 183 -20.54 4.49 -9.11
N GLY A 184 -19.75 5.56 -8.92
CA GLY A 184 -20.15 6.76 -8.19
C GLY A 184 -19.99 6.65 -6.68
N GLU A 185 -19.26 5.64 -6.17
CA GLU A 185 -18.97 5.52 -4.76
C GLU A 185 -18.06 6.65 -4.29
N ASN A 186 -18.40 7.25 -3.15
CA ASN A 186 -17.62 8.32 -2.55
C ASN A 186 -16.65 7.74 -1.52
N ILE A 187 -15.35 7.81 -1.80
CA ILE A 187 -14.29 7.34 -0.91
C ILE A 187 -13.75 8.55 -0.17
N GLN A 188 -14.00 8.62 1.14
CA GLN A 188 -13.58 9.73 1.99
C GLN A 188 -13.09 9.24 3.34
N GLY A 189 -12.28 10.09 3.97
CA GLY A 189 -11.81 9.90 5.33
C GLY A 189 -10.49 9.12 5.41
N ALA A 190 -10.28 8.49 6.56
CA ALA A 190 -8.99 7.95 6.92
C ALA A 190 -8.71 6.64 6.18
N CYS A 191 -7.52 6.54 5.60
CA CYS A 191 -7.11 5.39 4.81
C CYS A 191 -5.66 5.00 5.10
N LEU A 192 -5.36 3.71 4.93
CA LEU A 192 -4.02 3.26 4.60
C LEU A 192 -3.89 3.16 3.09
N VAL A 193 -2.86 3.79 2.54
CA VAL A 193 -2.65 3.92 1.10
C VAL A 193 -1.30 3.32 0.74
N THR A 194 -1.31 2.34 -0.15
CA THR A 194 -0.08 1.79 -0.71
C THR A 194 0.35 2.65 -1.89
N ILE A 195 1.46 3.38 -1.71
CA ILE A 195 2.11 4.15 -2.77
C ILE A 195 3.21 3.27 -3.38
N SER A 196 3.24 3.20 -4.71
CA SER A 196 4.24 2.45 -5.48
C SER A 196 4.93 3.34 -6.51
N LEU A 197 6.11 2.92 -6.96
CA LEU A 197 6.75 3.47 -8.15
C LEU A 197 6.41 2.66 -9.40
N SER A 198 6.17 3.35 -10.51
CA SER A 198 5.99 2.72 -11.82
C SER A 198 7.32 2.24 -12.41
N MET A 199 7.27 1.37 -13.41
CA MET A 199 8.37 1.27 -14.39
C MET A 199 8.66 2.66 -14.97
N PRO A 200 9.92 2.97 -15.34
CA PRO A 200 10.26 4.26 -15.89
C PRO A 200 9.43 4.58 -17.13
N ARG A 201 8.87 5.80 -17.16
CA ARG A 201 8.11 6.29 -18.32
C ARG A 201 8.45 7.75 -18.57
N ILE A 202 9.21 7.98 -19.62
CA ILE A 202 9.65 9.30 -20.06
C ILE A 202 8.47 9.99 -20.80
N PRO A 203 7.91 11.10 -20.28
CA PRO A 203 6.93 11.89 -21.02
C PRO A 203 7.61 12.68 -22.17
N PRO A 204 6.86 13.11 -23.20
CA PRO A 204 7.41 13.97 -24.25
C PRO A 204 8.05 15.24 -23.67
N GLY A 205 9.25 15.57 -24.14
CA GLY A 205 9.98 16.76 -23.69
C GLY A 205 10.61 16.65 -22.30
N TRP A 206 10.71 15.43 -21.73
CA TRP A 206 11.40 15.23 -20.46
C TRP A 206 12.90 15.45 -20.58
N GLU A 207 13.44 16.21 -19.62
CA GLU A 207 14.88 16.35 -19.41
C GLU A 207 15.25 15.74 -18.06
N GLY A 208 16.29 14.90 -18.03
CA GLY A 208 16.78 14.23 -16.83
C GLY A 208 16.73 12.71 -16.91
N GLY A 209 17.06 12.06 -15.79
CA GLY A 209 17.05 10.60 -15.69
C GLY A 209 15.65 10.00 -15.77
N ASP A 210 15.58 8.72 -16.11
CA ASP A 210 14.35 7.95 -16.29
C ASP A 210 13.43 8.05 -15.06
N PRO A 211 12.23 8.66 -15.18
CA PRO A 211 11.35 8.89 -14.04
C PRO A 211 10.42 7.70 -13.80
N CYS A 212 10.45 7.18 -12.57
CA CYS A 212 9.46 6.27 -12.00
C CYS A 212 8.38 7.09 -11.29
N TRP A 213 7.15 7.04 -11.78
CA TRP A 213 6.04 7.84 -11.25
C TRP A 213 5.44 7.21 -10.00
N LYS A 214 5.06 8.03 -9.02
CA LYS A 214 4.32 7.59 -7.84
C LYS A 214 2.87 7.30 -8.23
N LEU A 215 2.37 6.16 -7.79
CA LEU A 215 1.04 5.65 -8.08
C LEU A 215 0.37 5.19 -6.79
N ILE A 216 -0.94 5.36 -6.69
CA ILE A 216 -1.75 4.70 -5.65
C ILE A 216 -2.10 3.31 -6.16
N ALA A 217 -1.59 2.28 -5.47
CA ALA A 217 -1.69 0.88 -5.86
C ALA A 217 -2.65 0.06 -4.97
N GLY A 218 -3.06 0.62 -3.83
CA GLY A 218 -4.06 0.04 -2.95
C GLY A 218 -4.56 1.08 -1.95
N VAL A 219 -5.85 1.04 -1.61
CA VAL A 219 -6.46 1.89 -0.57
C VAL A 219 -7.32 1.03 0.35
N ILE A 220 -7.05 1.11 1.65
CA ILE A 220 -7.79 0.43 2.71
C ILE A 220 -8.42 1.52 3.59
N GLU A 221 -9.74 1.65 3.52
CA GLU A 221 -10.53 2.56 4.36
C GLU A 221 -10.50 2.08 5.82
N LEU A 222 -10.42 3.03 6.75
CA LEU A 222 -10.24 2.74 8.17
C LEU A 222 -11.50 3.06 8.98
N THR A 223 -11.95 2.09 9.78
CA THR A 223 -12.92 2.35 10.85
C THR A 223 -12.27 3.21 11.94
N GLU A 224 -13.07 3.82 12.84
CA GLU A 224 -12.51 4.56 13.99
C GLU A 224 -11.54 3.71 14.82
N ASN A 225 -11.84 2.43 15.01
CA ASN A 225 -10.98 1.52 15.75
C ASN A 225 -9.65 1.24 15.03
N ASP A 226 -9.65 1.22 13.70
CA ASP A 226 -8.44 1.09 12.90
C ASP A 226 -7.63 2.40 12.92
N GLN A 227 -8.30 3.55 12.90
CA GLN A 227 -7.65 4.85 13.05
C GLN A 227 -6.97 4.98 14.42
N ILE A 228 -7.60 4.52 15.50
CA ILE A 228 -6.96 4.49 16.82
C ILE A 228 -5.66 3.66 16.79
N LEU A 229 -5.64 2.53 16.07
CA LEU A 229 -4.40 1.75 15.89
C LEU A 229 -3.32 2.56 15.15
N ALA A 230 -3.70 3.22 14.05
CA ALA A 230 -2.78 4.02 13.26
C ALA A 230 -2.23 5.24 14.01
N GLU A 231 -3.06 5.89 14.83
CA GLU A 231 -2.67 7.01 15.67
C GLU A 231 -1.79 6.57 16.84
N MET A 232 -2.11 5.44 17.50
CA MET A 232 -1.23 4.88 18.52
C MET A 232 0.14 4.52 17.94
N GLN A 233 0.18 3.91 16.75
CA GLN A 233 1.42 3.60 16.05
C GLN A 233 2.20 4.88 15.71
N ARG A 234 1.53 5.94 15.23
CA ARG A 234 2.15 7.25 14.94
C ARG A 234 2.80 7.86 16.16
N LEU A 235 2.11 7.80 17.29
CA LEU A 235 2.56 8.34 18.57
C LEU A 235 3.56 7.43 19.30
N GLN A 236 3.85 6.25 18.75
CA GLN A 236 4.64 5.21 19.41
C GLN A 236 4.05 4.78 20.77
N TRP A 237 2.73 4.86 20.90
CA TRP A 237 2.01 4.39 22.08
C TRP A 237 2.01 2.86 22.12
N THR A 238 2.46 2.32 23.23
CA THR A 238 2.34 0.90 23.55
C THR A 238 0.88 0.52 23.84
N ILE A 239 0.58 -0.78 23.76
CA ILE A 239 -0.72 -1.32 24.17
C ILE A 239 -1.02 -0.98 25.64
N ASP A 240 0.00 -0.96 26.49
CA ASP A 240 -0.17 -0.69 27.92
C ASP A 240 -0.47 0.80 28.18
N GLN A 241 0.18 1.73 27.48
CA GLN A 241 -0.18 3.16 27.53
C GLN A 241 -1.62 3.40 27.06
N GLY A 242 -2.01 2.75 25.96
CA GLY A 242 -3.39 2.78 25.49
C GLY A 242 -4.35 2.26 26.56
N ARG A 243 -4.07 1.09 27.14
CA ARG A 243 -4.89 0.49 28.19
C ARG A 243 -4.99 1.38 29.43
N GLU A 244 -3.89 1.97 29.87
CA GLU A 244 -3.86 2.87 31.03
C GLU A 244 -4.75 4.10 30.80
N TYR A 245 -4.68 4.71 29.62
CA TYR A 245 -5.58 5.81 29.25
C TYR A 245 -7.05 5.39 29.35
N LEU A 246 -7.40 4.21 28.81
CA LEU A 246 -8.78 3.72 28.86
C LEU A 246 -9.28 3.43 30.28
N ILE A 247 -8.42 2.89 31.15
CA ILE A 247 -8.77 2.63 32.55
C ILE A 247 -9.00 3.96 33.27
N ASN A 248 -8.08 4.91 33.11
CA ASN A 248 -8.14 6.18 33.82
C ASN A 248 -9.30 7.06 33.35
N LYS A 249 -9.60 7.06 32.04
CA LYS A 249 -10.62 7.93 31.44
C LYS A 249 -12.02 7.33 31.46
N TYR A 250 -12.14 6.02 31.19
CA TYR A 250 -13.42 5.33 30.96
C TYR A 250 -13.68 4.14 31.89
N ASN A 251 -12.75 3.81 32.79
CA ASN A 251 -12.79 2.60 33.61
C ASN A 251 -12.93 1.30 32.79
N LYS A 252 -12.29 1.25 31.62
CA LYS A 252 -12.34 0.13 30.66
C LYS A 252 -10.95 -0.36 30.29
N ARG A 253 -10.80 -1.66 30.05
CA ARG A 253 -9.49 -2.29 29.77
C ARG A 253 -9.20 -2.49 28.29
N SER A 254 -10.22 -2.40 27.45
CA SER A 254 -10.11 -2.67 26.01
C SER A 254 -10.97 -1.70 25.21
N ARG A 255 -10.50 -1.34 24.02
CA ARG A 255 -11.24 -0.53 23.04
C ARG A 255 -12.55 -1.20 22.62
N SER A 256 -12.61 -2.53 22.65
CA SER A 256 -13.83 -3.30 22.37
C SER A 256 -14.93 -3.10 23.42
N GLN A 257 -14.64 -2.49 24.57
CA GLN A 257 -15.61 -2.16 25.61
C GLN A 257 -16.11 -0.71 25.50
N LEU A 258 -15.50 0.09 24.63
CA LEU A 258 -15.86 1.49 24.46
C LEU A 258 -17.19 1.61 23.70
N THR A 259 -17.98 2.61 24.08
CA THR A 259 -19.12 3.05 23.27
C THR A 259 -18.61 3.79 22.04
N SER A 260 -19.47 4.01 21.04
CA SER A 260 -19.11 4.81 19.86
C SER A 260 -18.62 6.21 20.26
N THR A 261 -19.28 6.88 21.20
CA THR A 261 -18.84 8.20 21.69
C THR A 261 -17.45 8.16 22.32
N GLU A 262 -17.18 7.16 23.16
CA GLU A 262 -15.86 7.03 23.80
C GLU A 262 -14.76 6.65 22.79
N LEU A 263 -15.08 5.89 21.74
CA LEU A 263 -14.16 5.62 20.63
C LEU A 263 -13.80 6.91 19.89
N THR A 264 -14.79 7.71 19.51
CA THR A 264 -14.57 8.99 18.85
C THR A 264 -13.77 9.95 19.74
N GLU A 265 -14.07 10.03 21.04
CA GLU A 265 -13.33 10.86 21.99
C GLU A 265 -11.87 10.41 22.11
N PHE A 266 -11.62 9.10 22.23
CA PHE A 266 -10.26 8.57 22.34
C PHE A 266 -9.47 8.82 21.04
N LEU A 267 -10.09 8.58 19.89
CA LEU A 267 -9.50 8.91 18.59
C LEU A 267 -9.16 10.39 18.48
N THR A 268 -10.10 11.27 18.83
CA THR A 268 -9.90 12.73 18.81
C THR A 268 -8.74 13.14 19.71
N TYR A 269 -8.65 12.56 20.91
CA TYR A 269 -7.54 12.80 21.82
C TYR A 269 -6.20 12.39 21.19
N LEU A 270 -6.08 11.18 20.64
CA LEU A 270 -4.85 10.73 19.98
C LEU A 270 -4.49 11.61 18.79
N GLN A 271 -5.49 12.06 18.02
CA GLN A 271 -5.26 12.92 16.86
C GLN A 271 -4.72 14.32 17.21
N SER A 272 -4.96 14.77 18.46
CA SER A 272 -4.53 16.09 18.95
C SER A 272 -3.09 16.12 19.52
N LEU A 273 -2.48 14.94 19.72
CA LEU A 273 -1.10 14.78 20.17
C LEU A 273 -0.12 14.80 18.98
#